data_AF-A0A2G2WMG3-F1
#
_entry.id   AF-A0A2G2WMG3-F1
#
_cell.length_a   1.000
_cell.length_b   1.000
_cell.length_c   1.000
_cell.angle_alpha   90.00
_cell.angle_beta   90.00
_cell.angle_gamma   90.00
#
_symmetry.space_group_name_H-M   'P 1'
#
loop_
_entity.id
_entity.type
_entity.pdbx_description
1 polymer ?
#
loop_
_entity_poly.entity_id
_entity_poly.type
_entity_poly.pdbx_seq_one_letter_code
_entity_poly.pdbx_strand_id
1 'polypeptide(L)'
;MRKDKTAVASSSKIKFADSDDHESSSEDEEKEIEEELADVTFEELQRARADGSDTVYRKFNSEGKTGRANKNRPMEVSSKKPVSRFREIIQVPKKATRDPRFETLTGQLDVERFKKRYNFLYEDNLPAEKEDLKKQLRKSNDPEELNELKSRISWIDKQLKSSGTKHTEREILAEHKKKEREAAKQGKQPYYLKKSEIKKRKLIEKYKELKASGKLEAYIEKKRRKNAAKDHRFLPYRRPGEQEN
;
A
#
# COMPACT_ATOMS: atom_id res chain seq x y z
N MET A 1 -19.12 48.41 50.77
CA MET A 1 -19.67 48.39 52.13
C MET A 1 -19.81 46.95 52.59
N ARG A 2 -19.52 46.67 53.88
CA ARG A 2 -19.51 45.37 54.59
C ARG A 2 -18.18 44.62 54.44
N LYS A 3 -17.13 45.06 55.16
CA LYS A 3 -16.73 44.75 56.55
C LYS A 3 -16.04 43.39 56.66
N ASP A 4 -14.71 43.44 56.57
CA ASP A 4 -13.79 42.42 57.09
C ASP A 4 -13.97 42.29 58.60
N LYS A 5 -14.15 41.05 59.05
CA LYS A 5 -14.07 40.65 60.45
C LYS A 5 -13.26 39.38 60.56
N THR A 6 -12.26 39.47 61.42
CA THR A 6 -11.35 38.44 61.88
C THR A 6 -12.08 37.35 62.67
N ALA A 7 -11.62 36.10 62.54
CA ALA A 7 -11.77 35.03 63.54
C ALA A 7 -10.71 33.96 63.19
N VAL A 8 -9.48 34.11 63.70
CA VAL A 8 -8.96 33.35 64.86
C VAL A 8 -9.20 31.85 64.70
N ALA A 9 -8.11 31.15 64.36
CA ALA A 9 -8.02 29.70 64.37
C ALA A 9 -8.37 29.20 65.79
N SER A 10 -9.52 28.54 65.90
CA SER A 10 -9.93 27.82 67.10
C SER A 10 -9.39 26.40 67.03
N SER A 11 -8.68 26.04 68.10
CA SER A 11 -8.09 24.74 68.38
C SER A 11 -9.06 23.59 68.20
N SER A 12 -8.60 22.49 67.60
CA SER A 12 -9.17 21.17 67.90
C SER A 12 -8.13 20.06 67.71
N LYS A 13 -7.50 19.73 68.85
CA LYS A 13 -7.21 18.38 69.33
C LYS A 13 -6.41 17.47 68.37
N ILE A 14 -5.08 17.59 68.41
CA ILE A 14 -4.21 16.44 68.10
C ILE A 14 -4.47 15.41 69.22
N LYS A 15 -5.01 14.26 68.84
CA LYS A 15 -5.05 13.07 69.71
C LYS A 15 -3.71 12.37 69.53
N PHE A 16 -2.81 12.56 70.50
CA PHE A 16 -1.72 11.60 70.69
C PHE A 16 -2.35 10.36 71.32
N ALA A 17 -2.35 9.26 70.57
CA ALA A 17 -2.52 7.95 71.17
C ALA A 17 -1.16 7.59 71.75
N ASP A 18 -1.01 7.87 73.03
CA ASP A 18 0.04 7.34 73.88
C ASP A 18 -0.46 5.98 74.40
N SER A 19 0.22 4.94 73.96
CA SER A 19 0.16 3.57 74.49
C SER A 19 1.51 2.98 74.09
N ASP A 20 2.56 3.30 74.84
CA ASP A 20 2.89 2.66 76.12
C ASP A 20 3.34 1.22 75.85
N ASP A 21 4.63 1.10 75.53
CA ASP A 21 5.39 -0.10 75.83
C ASP A 21 6.85 0.29 76.12
N HIS A 22 7.13 0.33 77.41
CA HIS A 22 8.41 0.11 78.08
C HIS A 22 9.63 0.98 77.76
N GLU A 23 9.73 2.02 78.58
CA GLU A 23 10.94 2.50 79.24
C GLU A 23 11.84 1.35 79.74
N SER A 24 13.16 1.52 79.55
CA SER A 24 14.30 0.83 80.21
C SER A 24 15.05 -0.22 79.37
N SER A 25 16.09 0.24 78.65
CA SER A 25 17.47 -0.30 78.64
C SER A 25 18.25 0.40 77.51
N SER A 26 19.49 0.88 77.60
CA SER A 26 20.47 1.02 78.68
C SER A 26 21.80 1.30 77.96
N GLU A 27 22.38 2.49 78.06
CA GLU A 27 23.78 2.83 77.69
C GLU A 27 24.25 2.58 76.24
N ASP A 28 23.61 1.71 75.46
CA ASP A 28 24.13 1.21 74.18
C ASP A 28 23.65 2.07 73.01
N GLU A 29 22.42 2.62 73.05
CA GLU A 29 21.98 3.65 72.09
C GLU A 29 22.76 4.96 72.29
N GLU A 30 23.13 5.30 73.52
CA GLU A 30 23.96 6.48 73.80
C GLU A 30 25.39 6.31 73.27
N LYS A 31 25.97 5.11 73.37
CA LYS A 31 27.27 4.79 72.76
C LYS A 31 27.23 4.79 71.24
N GLU A 32 26.16 4.28 70.63
CA GLU A 32 26.00 4.29 69.17
C GLU A 32 25.90 5.72 68.63
N ILE A 33 25.19 6.60 69.34
CA ILE A 33 25.14 8.03 69.02
C ILE A 33 26.51 8.71 69.25
N GLU A 34 27.25 8.33 70.30
CA GLU A 34 28.59 8.88 70.57
C GLU A 34 29.62 8.43 69.50
N GLU A 35 29.54 7.19 69.03
CA GLU A 35 30.34 6.69 67.89
C GLU A 35 29.97 7.39 66.58
N GLU A 36 28.67 7.59 66.28
CA GLU A 36 28.24 8.32 65.08
C GLU A 36 28.66 9.80 65.11
N LEU A 37 28.64 10.44 66.29
CA LEU A 37 29.05 11.84 66.46
C LEU A 37 30.58 12.02 66.47
N ALA A 38 31.37 10.98 66.77
CA ALA A 38 32.83 11.06 66.79
C ALA A 38 33.42 11.39 65.41
N ASP A 39 32.77 10.94 64.33
CA ASP A 39 33.21 11.18 62.96
C ASP A 39 32.73 12.53 62.38
N VAL A 40 31.81 13.23 63.07
CA VAL A 40 31.26 14.51 62.59
C VAL A 40 32.15 15.67 63.04
N THR A 41 32.55 16.51 62.09
CA THR A 41 33.41 17.67 62.42
C THR A 41 32.64 18.75 63.19
N PHE A 42 33.34 19.47 64.08
CA PHE A 42 32.73 20.52 64.92
C PHE A 42 32.00 21.61 64.10
N GLU A 43 32.49 21.90 62.89
CA GLU A 43 31.85 22.87 61.98
C GLU A 43 30.47 22.39 61.49
N GLU A 44 30.32 21.10 61.20
CA GLU A 44 29.03 20.51 60.81
C GLU A 44 28.02 20.53 61.95
N LEU A 45 28.45 20.28 63.19
CA LEU A 45 27.59 20.36 64.37
C LEU A 45 27.11 21.80 64.63
N GLN A 46 28.01 22.78 64.49
CA GLN A 46 27.65 24.19 64.68
C GLN A 46 26.68 24.66 63.58
N ARG A 47 26.81 24.13 62.36
CA ARG A 47 25.89 24.39 61.25
C ARG A 47 24.52 23.76 61.46
N ALA A 48 24.45 22.50 61.87
CA ALA A 48 23.19 21.83 62.19
C ALA A 48 22.41 22.56 63.30
N ARG A 49 23.13 23.07 64.32
CA ARG A 49 22.54 23.89 65.38
C ARG A 49 22.01 25.23 64.88
N ALA A 50 22.67 25.85 63.89
CA ALA A 50 22.24 27.12 63.31
C ALA A 50 21.04 26.94 62.35
N ASP A 51 21.04 25.86 61.57
CA ASP A 51 20.02 25.58 60.55
C ASP A 51 18.78 24.89 61.14
N GLY A 52 18.87 24.33 62.35
CA GLY A 52 17.76 23.73 63.10
C GLY A 52 17.22 22.42 62.49
N SER A 53 17.94 21.87 61.52
CA SER A 53 17.67 20.58 60.90
C SER A 53 18.32 19.46 61.72
N ASP A 54 17.50 18.71 62.45
CA ASP A 54 17.95 17.52 63.16
C ASP A 54 18.46 16.48 62.15
N THR A 55 19.73 16.08 62.24
CA THR A 55 20.39 15.15 61.29
C THR A 55 19.97 13.71 61.55
N VAL A 56 18.66 13.46 61.52
CA VAL A 56 18.07 12.13 61.54
C VAL A 56 17.54 11.86 60.15
N TYR A 57 18.17 10.93 59.44
CA TYR A 57 17.84 10.48 58.09
C TYR A 57 16.35 10.10 57.96
N ARG A 58 15.48 11.06 57.61
CA ARG A 58 14.08 10.78 57.26
C ARG A 58 14.04 10.20 55.85
N LYS A 59 14.06 8.88 55.72
CA LYS A 59 13.81 8.16 54.45
C LYS A 59 12.49 8.64 53.84
N PHE A 60 12.55 9.39 52.73
CA PHE A 60 11.37 9.70 51.93
C PHE A 60 10.92 8.44 51.19
N ASN A 61 9.88 7.79 51.72
CA ASN A 61 9.12 6.74 51.04
C ASN A 61 8.55 7.29 49.73
N SER A 62 9.05 6.83 48.58
CA SER A 62 8.49 7.13 47.26
C SER A 62 7.33 6.20 46.93
N GLU A 63 6.31 6.18 47.78
CA GLU A 63 5.02 5.55 47.47
C GLU A 63 4.09 6.58 46.84
N GLY A 64 3.90 6.49 45.53
CA GLY A 64 2.96 7.38 44.84
C GLY A 64 2.97 7.27 43.32
N LYS A 65 2.99 6.05 42.76
CA LYS A 65 2.51 5.89 41.37
C LYS A 65 1.02 6.19 41.39
N THR A 66 0.62 7.38 40.95
CA THR A 66 -0.79 7.77 40.82
C THR A 66 -1.45 6.93 39.71
N GLY A 67 -1.86 5.72 40.04
CA GLY A 67 -2.69 4.90 39.18
C GLY A 67 -4.04 5.56 38.96
N ARG A 68 -4.67 5.29 37.81
CA ARG A 68 -6.06 5.68 37.57
C ARG A 68 -6.96 5.00 38.60
N ALA A 69 -7.85 5.73 39.26
CA ALA A 69 -8.80 5.13 40.19
C ALA A 69 -9.86 4.22 39.51
N ASN A 70 -10.09 4.38 38.20
CA ASN A 70 -10.94 3.49 37.38
C ASN A 70 -10.37 3.38 35.96
N LYS A 71 -10.48 2.20 35.33
CA LYS A 71 -9.93 1.90 34.00
C LYS A 71 -10.47 2.81 32.89
N ASN A 72 -11.72 3.28 33.02
CA ASN A 72 -12.38 4.09 31.99
C ASN A 72 -12.26 5.61 32.23
N ARG A 73 -11.46 6.06 33.21
CA ARG A 73 -11.27 7.49 33.50
C ARG A 73 -9.97 8.02 32.88
N PRO A 74 -9.98 9.21 32.25
CA PRO A 74 -8.74 9.84 31.80
C PRO A 74 -7.84 10.22 32.98
N MET A 75 -6.54 10.33 32.70
CA MET A 75 -5.52 10.74 33.66
C MET A 75 -4.77 11.93 33.11
N GLU A 76 -4.66 12.98 33.91
CA GLU A 76 -3.85 14.14 33.57
C GLU A 76 -2.37 13.78 33.70
N VAL A 77 -1.60 14.06 32.65
CA VAL A 77 -0.14 13.85 32.61
C VAL A 77 0.53 15.18 32.28
N SER A 78 1.66 15.47 32.93
CA SER A 78 2.40 16.70 32.67
C SER A 78 2.96 16.70 31.25
N SER A 79 2.72 17.79 30.52
CA SER A 79 3.27 18.02 29.17
C SER A 79 4.80 18.08 29.11
N LYS A 80 5.46 18.27 30.27
CA LYS A 80 6.92 18.28 30.39
C LYS A 80 7.54 16.88 30.38
N LYS A 81 6.75 15.83 30.54
CA LYS A 81 7.25 14.44 30.47
C LYS A 81 7.34 14.02 29.00
N PRO A 82 8.55 13.81 28.44
CA PRO A 82 8.68 13.38 27.06
C PRO A 82 8.12 11.95 26.91
N VAL A 83 7.37 11.70 25.84
CA VAL A 83 6.90 10.35 25.52
C VAL A 83 8.10 9.50 25.10
N SER A 84 8.22 8.27 25.63
CA SER A 84 9.29 7.35 25.24
C SER A 84 9.16 7.00 23.75
N ARG A 85 10.21 7.23 22.96
CA ARG A 85 10.23 7.00 21.51
C ARG A 85 10.60 5.58 21.07
N PHE A 86 10.43 4.58 21.94
CA PHE A 86 10.90 3.23 21.61
C PHE A 86 9.84 2.19 21.91
N ARG A 87 9.18 1.73 20.85
CA ARG A 87 8.69 0.35 20.79
C ARG A 87 9.85 -0.48 20.28
N GLU A 88 10.31 -1.45 21.08
CA GLU A 88 11.17 -2.52 20.57
C GLU A 88 10.36 -3.36 19.59
N ILE A 89 10.46 -3.03 18.31
CA ILE A 89 9.90 -3.85 17.23
C ILE A 89 10.85 -5.03 17.07
N ILE A 90 10.64 -6.09 17.86
CA ILE A 90 11.28 -7.39 17.59
C ILE A 90 10.75 -7.83 16.22
N GLN A 91 11.59 -7.72 15.19
CA GLN A 91 11.24 -8.18 13.85
C GLN A 91 11.24 -9.71 13.86
N VAL A 92 10.13 -10.31 14.29
CA VAL A 92 9.90 -11.74 14.11
C VAL A 92 9.90 -11.98 12.60
N PRO A 93 10.70 -12.94 12.07
CA PRO A 93 10.69 -13.25 10.66
C PRO A 93 9.28 -13.69 10.26
N LYS A 94 8.59 -12.81 9.53
CA LYS A 94 7.24 -13.07 9.05
C LYS A 94 7.33 -14.21 8.06
N LYS A 95 6.64 -15.33 8.34
CA LYS A 95 6.43 -16.40 7.37
C LYS A 95 5.53 -15.86 6.25
N ALA A 96 6.14 -15.34 5.20
CA ALA A 96 5.40 -14.95 4.00
C ALA A 96 4.97 -16.23 3.26
N THR A 97 3.67 -16.46 3.15
CA THR A 97 3.14 -17.49 2.27
C THR A 97 3.56 -17.13 0.86
N ARG A 98 4.44 -17.94 0.27
CA ARG A 98 4.89 -17.71 -1.10
C ARG A 98 3.89 -18.39 -2.04
N ASP A 99 3.27 -17.57 -2.88
CA ASP A 99 2.39 -18.07 -3.94
C ASP A 99 3.23 -18.17 -5.22
N PRO A 100 3.38 -19.36 -5.81
CA PRO A 100 4.21 -19.55 -7.00
C PRO A 100 3.77 -18.67 -8.18
N ARG A 101 2.54 -18.17 -8.21
CA ARG A 101 2.08 -17.22 -9.24
C ARG A 101 2.67 -15.82 -9.06
N PHE A 102 3.01 -15.46 -7.83
CA PHE A 102 3.51 -14.15 -7.44
C PHE A 102 4.96 -14.18 -6.96
N GLU A 103 5.58 -15.35 -6.95
CA GLU A 103 7.00 -15.50 -6.66
C GLU A 103 7.87 -14.99 -7.80
N THR A 104 8.92 -14.26 -7.47
CA THR A 104 9.93 -13.82 -8.44
C THR A 104 10.80 -14.99 -8.94
N LEU A 105 10.84 -16.09 -8.19
CA LEU A 105 11.62 -17.30 -8.51
C LEU A 105 11.00 -18.12 -9.66
N THR A 106 9.70 -18.00 -9.91
CA THR A 106 8.97 -18.84 -10.90
C THR A 106 9.07 -18.32 -12.35
N GLY A 107 9.90 -17.31 -12.60
CA GLY A 107 10.21 -16.82 -13.95
C GLY A 107 9.10 -15.99 -14.59
N GLN A 108 9.40 -15.39 -15.75
CA GLN A 108 8.44 -14.56 -16.50
C GLN A 108 7.64 -15.39 -17.52
N LEU A 109 6.38 -15.01 -17.75
CA LEU A 109 5.51 -15.66 -18.73
C LEU A 109 6.05 -15.45 -20.16
N ASP A 110 6.53 -16.53 -20.77
CA ASP A 110 6.78 -16.58 -22.20
C ASP A 110 5.47 -16.89 -22.96
N VAL A 111 4.87 -15.83 -23.50
CA VAL A 111 3.62 -15.88 -24.27
C VAL A 111 3.76 -16.75 -25.52
N GLU A 112 4.95 -16.83 -26.13
CA GLU A 112 5.16 -17.63 -27.34
C GLU A 112 5.18 -19.12 -27.01
N ARG A 113 5.95 -19.51 -25.98
CA ARG A 113 6.00 -20.90 -25.53
C ARG A 113 4.66 -21.37 -24.99
N PHE A 114 3.95 -20.52 -24.25
CA PHE A 114 2.58 -20.79 -23.82
C PHE A 114 1.67 -21.05 -25.02
N LYS A 115 1.67 -20.15 -26.01
CA LYS A 115 0.80 -20.29 -27.18
C LYS A 115 1.09 -21.58 -27.97
N LYS A 116 2.36 -21.96 -28.11
CA LYS A 116 2.75 -23.23 -28.75
C LYS A 116 2.27 -24.46 -27.99
N ARG A 117 2.40 -24.47 -26.66
CA ARG A 117 1.94 -25.60 -25.82
C ARG A 117 0.43 -25.76 -25.82
N TYR A 118 -0.30 -24.64 -25.86
CA TYR A 118 -1.76 -24.61 -25.83
C TYR A 118 -2.37 -24.33 -27.22
N ASN A 119 -1.68 -24.71 -28.29
CA ASN A 119 -2.12 -24.41 -29.66
C ASN A 119 -3.42 -25.13 -30.02
N PHE A 120 -3.58 -26.35 -29.51
CA PHE A 120 -4.78 -27.19 -29.65
C PHE A 120 -6.08 -26.50 -29.19
N LEU A 121 -5.99 -25.52 -28.29
CA LEU A 121 -7.16 -24.71 -27.89
C LEU A 121 -7.63 -23.82 -29.05
N TYR A 122 -6.69 -23.24 -29.79
CA TYR A 122 -6.99 -22.26 -30.84
C TYR A 122 -7.27 -22.91 -32.20
N GLU A 123 -6.63 -24.04 -32.49
CA GLU A 123 -6.78 -24.75 -33.76
C GLU A 123 -7.99 -25.69 -33.76
N ASP A 124 -8.19 -26.45 -32.69
CA ASP A 124 -9.20 -27.53 -32.69
C ASP A 124 -10.40 -27.20 -31.79
N ASN A 125 -10.15 -26.95 -30.49
CA ASN A 125 -11.24 -26.87 -29.50
C ASN A 125 -12.15 -25.66 -29.68
N LEU A 126 -11.58 -24.45 -29.80
CA LEU A 126 -12.39 -23.22 -29.92
C LEU A 126 -13.21 -23.20 -31.23
N PRO A 127 -12.67 -23.61 -32.39
CA PRO A 127 -13.48 -23.75 -33.60
C PRO A 127 -14.58 -24.80 -33.48
N ALA A 128 -14.30 -25.97 -32.91
CA ALA A 128 -15.29 -27.02 -32.68
C ALA A 128 -16.41 -26.54 -31.72
N GLU A 129 -16.04 -25.93 -30.59
CA GLU A 129 -16.99 -25.34 -29.64
C GLU A 129 -17.87 -24.29 -30.31
N LYS A 130 -17.30 -23.44 -31.17
CA LYS A 130 -18.05 -22.45 -31.93
C LYS A 130 -19.05 -23.08 -32.89
N GLU A 131 -18.71 -24.19 -33.53
CA GLU A 131 -19.64 -24.92 -34.41
C GLU A 131 -20.79 -25.54 -33.63
N ASP A 132 -20.49 -26.13 -32.47
CA ASP A 132 -21.51 -26.72 -31.61
C ASP A 132 -22.45 -25.66 -30.99
N LEU A 133 -21.91 -24.53 -30.55
CA LEU A 133 -22.70 -23.38 -30.11
C LEU A 133 -23.60 -22.84 -31.22
N LYS A 134 -23.14 -22.84 -32.48
CA LYS A 134 -23.99 -22.47 -33.63
C LYS A 134 -25.09 -23.49 -33.88
N LYS A 135 -24.83 -24.79 -33.68
CA LYS A 135 -25.87 -25.82 -33.78
C LYS A 135 -26.90 -25.66 -32.66
N GLN A 136 -26.47 -25.36 -31.44
CA GLN A 136 -27.35 -25.06 -30.30
C GLN A 136 -28.19 -23.80 -30.57
N LEU A 137 -27.58 -22.74 -31.10
CA LEU A 137 -28.27 -21.49 -31.44
C LEU A 137 -29.39 -21.68 -32.48
N ARG A 138 -29.28 -22.70 -33.34
CA ARG A 138 -30.33 -23.07 -34.31
C ARG A 138 -31.47 -23.87 -33.69
N LYS A 139 -31.25 -24.48 -32.53
CA LYS A 139 -32.19 -25.38 -31.85
C LYS A 139 -32.92 -24.70 -30.70
N SER A 140 -32.25 -23.79 -29.97
CA SER A 140 -32.86 -23.08 -28.86
C SER A 140 -33.78 -21.97 -29.35
N ASN A 141 -34.88 -21.77 -28.63
CA ASN A 141 -35.84 -20.69 -28.88
C ASN A 141 -35.86 -19.67 -27.73
N ASP A 142 -35.38 -20.05 -26.55
CA ASP A 142 -35.41 -19.20 -25.36
C ASP A 142 -34.52 -17.97 -25.54
N PRO A 143 -35.05 -16.75 -25.32
CA PRO A 143 -34.35 -15.52 -25.64
C PRO A 143 -33.09 -15.30 -24.79
N GLU A 144 -33.10 -15.75 -23.54
CA GLU A 144 -31.95 -15.65 -22.63
C GLU A 144 -30.82 -16.58 -23.07
N GLU A 145 -31.11 -17.85 -23.31
CA GLU A 145 -30.15 -18.83 -23.82
C GLU A 145 -29.55 -18.40 -25.17
N LEU A 146 -30.37 -17.86 -26.08
CA LEU A 146 -29.91 -17.32 -27.35
C LEU A 146 -28.88 -16.19 -27.15
N ASN A 147 -29.08 -15.33 -26.15
CA ASN A 147 -28.16 -14.24 -25.84
C ASN A 147 -26.85 -14.76 -25.25
N GLU A 148 -26.91 -15.77 -24.37
CA GLU A 148 -25.73 -16.42 -23.81
C GLU A 148 -24.88 -17.10 -24.89
N LEU A 149 -25.53 -17.89 -25.77
CA LEU A 149 -24.88 -18.56 -26.89
C LEU A 149 -24.22 -17.56 -27.85
N LYS A 150 -24.91 -16.47 -28.21
CA LYS A 150 -24.34 -15.39 -29.02
C LYS A 150 -23.15 -14.71 -28.34
N SER A 151 -23.25 -14.47 -27.04
CA SER A 151 -22.19 -13.86 -26.24
C SER A 151 -20.96 -14.75 -26.20
N ARG A 152 -21.16 -16.06 -26.03
CA ARG A 152 -20.09 -17.06 -26.05
C ARG A 152 -19.41 -17.14 -27.42
N ILE A 153 -20.17 -17.20 -28.52
CA ILE A 153 -19.63 -17.18 -29.88
C ILE A 153 -18.81 -15.91 -30.13
N SER A 154 -19.31 -14.75 -29.71
CA SER A 154 -18.62 -13.46 -29.82
C SER A 154 -17.30 -13.45 -29.03
N TRP A 155 -17.29 -14.05 -27.84
CA TRP A 155 -16.08 -14.22 -27.04
C TRP A 155 -15.04 -15.10 -27.75
N ILE A 156 -15.44 -16.24 -28.31
CA ILE A 156 -14.55 -17.12 -29.09
C ILE A 156 -13.98 -16.35 -30.29
N ASP A 157 -14.83 -15.64 -31.03
CA ASP A 157 -14.41 -14.84 -32.19
C ASP A 157 -13.42 -13.74 -31.81
N LYS A 158 -13.62 -13.08 -30.67
CA LYS A 158 -12.69 -12.07 -30.15
C LYS A 158 -11.36 -12.69 -29.80
N GLN A 159 -11.37 -13.87 -29.17
CA GLN A 159 -10.17 -14.60 -28.79
C GLN A 159 -9.34 -14.96 -30.03
N LEU A 160 -9.96 -15.56 -31.05
CA LEU A 160 -9.30 -15.91 -32.31
C LEU A 160 -8.76 -14.67 -33.05
N LYS A 161 -9.56 -13.61 -33.19
CA LYS A 161 -9.15 -12.35 -33.85
C LYS A 161 -7.98 -11.66 -33.15
N SER A 162 -7.98 -11.62 -31.82
CA SER A 162 -6.91 -10.97 -31.06
C SER A 162 -5.56 -11.64 -31.30
N SER A 163 -5.57 -12.97 -31.49
CA SER A 163 -4.37 -13.75 -31.72
C SER A 163 -3.71 -13.44 -33.07
N GLY A 164 -4.50 -13.24 -34.13
CA GLY A 164 -4.01 -12.92 -35.47
C GLY A 164 -3.26 -11.58 -35.53
N THR A 165 -3.81 -10.52 -34.92
CA THR A 165 -3.18 -9.18 -34.99
C THR A 165 -1.84 -9.05 -34.26
N LYS A 166 -1.61 -9.90 -33.25
CA LYS A 166 -0.32 -10.01 -32.55
C LYS A 166 0.62 -10.94 -33.32
N HIS A 167 0.07 -11.89 -34.07
CA HIS A 167 0.85 -12.82 -34.88
C HIS A 167 1.56 -12.10 -36.02
N THR A 168 0.86 -11.22 -36.75
CA THR A 168 1.44 -10.48 -37.89
C THR A 168 2.60 -9.58 -37.46
N GLU A 169 2.47 -8.86 -36.34
CA GLU A 169 3.59 -8.07 -35.80
C GLU A 169 4.80 -8.93 -35.46
N ARG A 170 4.57 -10.12 -34.90
CA ARG A 170 5.65 -11.06 -34.56
C ARG A 170 6.31 -11.64 -35.81
N GLU A 171 5.53 -11.96 -36.84
CA GLU A 171 6.03 -12.44 -38.14
C GLU A 171 6.92 -11.39 -38.80
N ILE A 172 6.46 -10.13 -38.90
CA ILE A 172 7.26 -9.02 -39.43
C ILE A 172 8.60 -8.91 -38.68
N LEU A 173 8.57 -9.01 -37.35
CA LEU A 173 9.77 -8.93 -36.53
C LEU A 173 10.68 -10.15 -36.70
N ALA A 174 10.12 -11.35 -36.80
CA ALA A 174 10.85 -12.59 -36.99
C ALA A 174 11.53 -12.62 -38.37
N GLU A 175 10.81 -12.26 -39.42
CA GLU A 175 11.35 -12.13 -40.77
C GLU A 175 12.48 -11.10 -40.84
N HIS A 176 12.30 -9.94 -40.19
CA HIS A 176 13.34 -8.93 -40.12
C HIS A 176 14.57 -9.44 -39.38
N LYS A 177 14.40 -10.01 -38.18
CA LYS A 177 15.50 -10.60 -37.41
C LYS A 177 16.24 -11.69 -38.21
N LYS A 178 15.53 -12.46 -39.03
CA LYS A 178 16.13 -13.47 -39.90
C LYS A 178 17.01 -12.80 -40.98
N LYS A 179 16.48 -11.80 -41.69
CA LYS A 179 17.22 -11.04 -42.72
C LYS A 179 18.46 -10.36 -42.15
N GLU A 180 18.33 -9.72 -40.99
CA GLU A 180 19.45 -9.05 -40.33
C GLU A 180 20.49 -10.04 -39.81
N ARG A 181 20.07 -11.22 -39.33
CA ARG A 181 21.01 -12.29 -38.96
C ARG A 181 21.81 -12.77 -40.17
N GLU A 182 21.18 -12.89 -41.33
CA GLU A 182 21.86 -13.25 -42.58
C GLU A 182 22.82 -12.15 -43.03
N ALA A 183 22.42 -10.88 -42.99
CA ALA A 183 23.28 -9.74 -43.31
C ALA A 183 24.47 -9.62 -42.35
N ALA A 184 24.25 -9.86 -41.06
CA ALA A 184 25.31 -9.86 -40.04
C ALA A 184 26.31 -11.00 -40.23
N LYS A 185 25.85 -12.19 -40.65
CA LYS A 185 26.74 -13.28 -41.06
C LYS A 185 27.64 -12.89 -42.24
N GLN A 186 27.14 -12.03 -43.13
CA GLN A 186 27.91 -11.46 -44.25
C GLN A 186 28.80 -10.27 -43.83
N GLY A 187 28.88 -9.96 -42.53
CA GLY A 187 29.73 -8.88 -41.99
C GLY A 187 29.09 -7.49 -42.01
N LYS A 188 27.83 -7.34 -42.43
CA LYS A 188 27.12 -6.05 -42.36
C LYS A 188 26.69 -5.75 -40.93
N GLN A 189 26.60 -4.47 -40.57
CA GLN A 189 26.08 -4.10 -39.25
C GLN A 189 24.58 -4.41 -39.13
N PRO A 190 24.14 -5.07 -38.05
CA PRO A 190 22.73 -5.42 -37.87
C PRO A 190 21.88 -4.17 -37.64
N TYR A 191 20.83 -4.00 -38.44
CA TYR A 191 19.84 -2.94 -38.28
C TYR A 191 18.66 -3.41 -37.44
N TYR A 192 18.06 -2.52 -36.65
CA TYR A 192 16.86 -2.81 -35.89
C TYR A 192 15.74 -1.85 -36.30
N LEU A 193 14.59 -2.41 -36.69
CA LEU A 193 13.43 -1.62 -37.11
C LEU A 193 12.97 -0.66 -36.02
N LYS A 194 12.73 0.59 -36.42
CA LYS A 194 12.02 1.55 -35.57
C LYS A 194 10.56 1.12 -35.39
N LYS A 195 9.97 1.48 -34.24
CA LYS A 195 8.54 1.22 -33.95
C LYS A 195 7.60 1.79 -35.02
N SER A 196 7.95 2.92 -35.63
CA SER A 196 7.19 3.53 -36.74
C SER A 196 7.21 2.69 -38.00
N GLU A 197 8.35 2.08 -38.33
CA GLU A 197 8.52 1.22 -39.50
C GLU A 197 7.75 -0.10 -39.34
N ILE A 198 7.76 -0.69 -38.14
CA ILE A 198 6.93 -1.86 -37.81
C ILE A 198 5.45 -1.57 -38.06
N LYS A 199 4.96 -0.41 -37.59
CA LYS A 199 3.57 0.03 -37.83
C LYS A 199 3.25 0.20 -39.31
N LYS A 200 4.18 0.76 -40.10
CA LYS A 200 4.02 0.90 -41.56
C LYS A 200 3.93 -0.46 -42.24
N ARG A 201 4.81 -1.42 -41.90
CA ARG A 201 4.78 -2.79 -42.44
C ARG A 201 3.47 -3.51 -42.10
N LYS A 202 3.03 -3.45 -40.84
CA LYS A 202 1.73 -3.98 -40.43
C LYS A 202 0.56 -3.37 -41.21
N LEU A 203 0.62 -2.06 -41.47
CA LEU A 203 -0.41 -1.38 -42.23
C LEU A 203 -0.43 -1.83 -43.69
N ILE A 204 0.75 -2.04 -44.30
CA ILE A 204 0.88 -2.58 -45.67
C ILE A 204 0.29 -3.98 -45.77
N GLU A 205 0.62 -4.89 -44.85
CA GLU A 205 0.04 -6.25 -44.82
C GLU A 205 -1.47 -6.20 -44.68
N LYS A 206 -1.98 -5.38 -43.76
CA LYS A 206 -3.42 -5.18 -43.61
C LYS A 206 -4.09 -4.68 -44.89
N TYR A 207 -3.45 -3.76 -45.63
CA TYR A 207 -3.98 -3.29 -46.91
C TYR A 207 -3.95 -4.39 -47.98
N LYS A 208 -2.92 -5.24 -48.00
CA LYS A 208 -2.86 -6.41 -48.90
C LYS A 208 -3.98 -7.41 -48.59
N GLU A 209 -4.19 -7.75 -47.32
CA GLU A 209 -5.29 -8.61 -46.87
C GLU A 209 -6.66 -8.03 -47.28
N LEU A 210 -6.87 -6.73 -47.05
CA LEU A 210 -8.11 -6.06 -47.41
C LEU A 210 -8.33 -6.03 -48.93
N LYS A 211 -7.27 -5.81 -49.71
CA LYS A 211 -7.31 -5.87 -51.18
C LYS A 211 -7.69 -7.27 -51.65
N ALA A 212 -7.07 -8.32 -51.10
CA ALA A 212 -7.40 -9.71 -51.40
C ALA A 212 -8.86 -10.05 -51.03
N SER A 213 -9.36 -9.51 -49.92
CA SER A 213 -10.75 -9.72 -49.50
C SER A 213 -11.80 -8.87 -50.24
N GLY A 214 -11.38 -7.95 -51.13
CA GLY A 214 -12.26 -7.01 -51.83
C GLY A 214 -12.84 -5.88 -50.94
N LYS A 215 -12.45 -5.78 -49.67
CA LYS A 215 -13.01 -4.82 -48.68
C LYS A 215 -12.19 -3.53 -48.56
N LEU A 216 -11.26 -3.31 -49.48
CA LEU A 216 -10.32 -2.18 -49.43
C LEU A 216 -11.04 -0.83 -49.54
N GLU A 217 -11.90 -0.66 -50.53
CA GLU A 217 -12.62 0.59 -50.78
C GLU A 217 -13.51 0.98 -49.60
N ALA A 218 -14.30 0.04 -49.10
CA ALA A 218 -15.13 0.25 -47.91
C ALA A 218 -14.30 0.63 -46.67
N TYR A 219 -13.10 0.06 -46.50
CA TYR A 219 -12.19 0.44 -45.42
C TYR A 219 -11.63 1.86 -45.59
N ILE A 220 -11.25 2.24 -46.81
CA ILE A 220 -10.79 3.60 -47.14
C ILE A 220 -11.90 4.60 -46.90
N GLU A 221 -13.12 4.31 -47.34
CA GLU A 221 -14.28 5.18 -47.17
C GLU A 221 -14.61 5.39 -45.68
N LYS A 222 -14.60 4.30 -44.90
CA LYS A 222 -14.76 4.38 -43.43
C LYS A 222 -13.63 5.18 -42.78
N LYS A 223 -12.41 5.14 -43.32
CA LYS A 223 -11.28 5.95 -42.85
C LYS A 223 -11.45 7.42 -43.20
N ARG A 224 -11.89 7.74 -44.43
CA ARG A 224 -12.21 9.10 -44.88
C ARG A 224 -13.29 9.73 -44.00
N ARG A 225 -14.42 9.03 -43.80
CA ARG A 225 -15.51 9.49 -42.91
C ARG A 225 -15.04 9.74 -41.48
N LYS A 226 -14.17 8.87 -40.93
CA LYS A 226 -13.60 9.07 -39.58
C LYS A 226 -12.64 10.24 -39.49
N ASN A 227 -11.86 10.50 -40.53
CA ASN A 227 -10.96 11.66 -40.57
C ASN A 227 -11.77 12.94 -40.71
N ALA A 228 -12.71 13.01 -41.65
CA ALA A 228 -13.62 14.14 -41.81
C ALA A 228 -14.36 14.47 -40.50
N ALA A 229 -14.90 13.47 -39.80
CA ALA A 229 -15.54 13.68 -38.50
C ALA A 229 -14.61 14.22 -37.41
N LYS A 230 -13.31 13.90 -37.46
CA LYS A 230 -12.30 14.48 -36.56
C LYS A 230 -11.96 15.92 -36.94
N ASP A 231 -11.90 16.21 -38.23
CA ASP A 231 -11.63 17.55 -38.73
C ASP A 231 -12.80 18.49 -38.37
N HIS A 232 -14.04 17.98 -38.47
CA HIS A 232 -15.25 18.67 -37.99
C HIS A 232 -15.25 18.99 -36.49
N ARG A 233 -14.48 18.28 -35.65
CA ARG A 233 -14.35 18.62 -34.22
C ARG A 233 -13.74 20.00 -34.00
N PHE A 234 -12.87 20.43 -34.91
CA PHE A 234 -12.17 21.71 -34.83
C PHE A 234 -12.84 22.82 -35.65
N LEU A 235 -13.95 22.51 -36.33
CA LEU A 235 -14.75 23.50 -37.03
C LEU A 235 -15.76 24.14 -36.06
N PRO A 236 -15.90 25.47 -36.06
CA PRO A 236 -16.90 26.15 -35.23
C PRO A 236 -18.31 25.72 -35.66
N TYR A 237 -19.16 25.39 -34.67
CA TYR A 237 -20.53 24.94 -34.89
C TYR A 237 -21.44 26.04 -35.46
N ARG A 238 -21.14 27.31 -35.12
CA ARG A 238 -21.87 28.49 -35.59
C ARG A 238 -21.11 29.15 -36.75
N ARG A 239 -21.79 29.43 -37.87
CA ARG A 239 -21.25 30.32 -38.90
C ARG A 239 -21.05 31.71 -38.29
N PRO A 240 -19.91 32.40 -38.48
CA PRO A 240 -19.64 33.72 -37.88
C PRO A 240 -20.51 34.89 -38.40
N GLY A 241 -21.75 34.65 -38.85
CA GLY A 241 -22.62 35.66 -39.46
C GLY A 241 -24.12 35.51 -39.20
N GLU A 242 -24.57 34.46 -38.51
CA GLU A 242 -25.97 34.36 -38.03
C GLU A 242 -26.05 34.86 -36.59
N GLN A 243 -26.03 36.19 -36.45
CA GLN A 243 -26.68 36.86 -35.33
C GLN A 243 -28.15 37.06 -35.74
N GLU A 244 -29.05 36.49 -34.96
CA GLU A 244 -30.50 36.57 -35.14
C GLU A 244 -30.93 38.04 -35.08
N ASN A 245 -31.66 38.49 -36.11
CA ASN A 245 -32.65 39.57 -35.98
C ASN A 245 -34.00 38.91 -35.69
#